data_AF-A0A4X2L339-F1
#
_entry.id   AF-A0A4X2L339-F1
#
_cell.length_a   1.000
_cell.length_b   1.000
_cell.length_c   1.000
_cell.angle_alpha   90.00
_cell.angle_beta   90.00
_cell.angle_gamma   90.00
#
_symmetry.space_group_name_H-M   'P 1'
#
loop_
_entity.id
_entity.type
_entity.pdbx_description
1 polymer ?
#
loop_
_entity_poly.entity_id
_entity_poly.type
_entity_poly.pdbx_seq_one_letter_code
_entity_poly.pdbx_strand_id
1 'polypeptide(L)'
;MLQQILKEMYIDPELLAELNDEQKHILFYKMREEQLRRWHEREARAAREEAEGGVLRNIRRANSKHIQWLHGIDGEVWVWIMGEAPDDKPYEQISEELIAERARRQAQKEAKELWRQKEAEITKKFRDAMANEKARILAEKWKVEMEDRKAAKVLEERIHEEFKRKEEEERKRGEMQIRLQEELRAKELYWTLKQAQQQSQASEKEDREWEEQLRRSKAADEERRRKAQRARDEYRRHSLRAIQKGTVAGLSNMFQEIGLYNEQEAKLNNYHPSPTPPKSLLVPVRAWERPLRPVSRDVIIRWFKEEQLPRRAGFERNTKSIAPWFHGIISREDAEDLLSTMTEGAFLVRVSEKIWGYTLSYRQQHGFKHFLVDASGDFYSFLGVDPNRHATLTDLIDFHKEEIITVSGGELLQKPCGQRDNTPDYHMLFD
;
A
#
# COMPACT_ATOMS: atom_id res chain seq x y z
N MET A 1 -18.63 13.69 -13.64
CA MET A 1 -17.40 13.12 -14.22
C MET A 1 -16.38 12.74 -13.15
N LEU A 2 -16.05 13.61 -12.19
CA LEU A 2 -15.11 13.28 -11.09
C LEU A 2 -15.49 11.98 -10.37
N GLN A 3 -16.76 11.82 -9.99
CA GLN A 3 -17.26 10.62 -9.31
C GLN A 3 -16.99 9.33 -10.09
N GLN A 4 -17.00 9.40 -11.43
CA GLN A 4 -16.75 8.26 -12.28
C GLN A 4 -15.27 7.90 -12.34
N ILE A 5 -14.39 8.91 -12.46
CA ILE A 5 -12.94 8.69 -12.34
C ILE A 5 -12.61 8.09 -10.98
N LEU A 6 -13.26 8.54 -9.90
CA LEU A 6 -13.10 7.94 -8.57
C LEU A 6 -13.66 6.51 -8.51
N LYS A 7 -14.76 6.22 -9.21
CA LYS A 7 -15.32 4.86 -9.30
C LYS A 7 -14.37 3.90 -10.02
N GLU A 8 -13.94 4.26 -11.22
CA GLU A 8 -13.09 3.44 -12.10
C GLU A 8 -11.60 3.47 -11.70
N MET A 9 -11.19 4.46 -10.89
CA MET A 9 -9.79 4.72 -10.54
C MET A 9 -8.88 4.92 -11.76
N TYR A 10 -9.45 5.34 -12.89
CA TYR A 10 -8.78 5.51 -14.16
C TYR A 10 -9.12 6.87 -14.77
N ILE A 11 -8.11 7.56 -15.30
CA ILE A 11 -8.26 8.77 -16.12
C ILE A 11 -7.53 8.55 -17.45
N ASP A 12 -8.17 8.93 -18.54
CA ASP A 12 -7.58 8.87 -19.87
C ASP A 12 -6.33 9.78 -19.95
N PRO A 13 -5.18 9.31 -20.47
CA PRO A 13 -3.96 10.11 -20.56
C PRO A 13 -4.13 11.44 -21.29
N GLU A 14 -4.94 11.49 -22.35
CA GLU A 14 -5.20 12.73 -23.09
C GLU A 14 -6.02 13.71 -22.22
N LEU A 15 -7.01 13.20 -21.49
CA LEU A 15 -7.80 14.00 -20.55
C LEU A 15 -6.95 14.51 -19.38
N LEU A 16 -6.03 13.68 -18.88
CA LEU A 16 -5.08 14.08 -17.85
C LEU A 16 -4.12 15.15 -18.37
N ALA A 17 -3.73 15.10 -19.64
CA ALA A 17 -2.88 16.11 -20.26
C ALA A 17 -3.58 17.47 -20.44
N GLU A 18 -4.91 17.48 -20.59
CA GLU A 18 -5.71 18.72 -20.62
C GLU A 18 -5.85 19.37 -19.24
N LEU A 19 -5.74 18.60 -18.15
CA LEU A 19 -5.81 19.17 -16.80
C LEU A 19 -4.59 20.03 -16.50
N ASN A 20 -4.83 21.22 -15.95
CA ASN A 20 -3.76 22.01 -15.37
C ASN A 20 -3.19 21.32 -14.11
N ASP A 21 -2.02 21.76 -13.67
CA ASP A 21 -1.34 21.14 -12.52
C ASP A 21 -2.16 21.17 -11.24
N GLU A 22 -2.89 22.25 -10.98
CA GLU A 22 -3.76 22.37 -9.79
C GLU A 22 -4.91 21.35 -9.83
N GLN A 23 -5.58 21.19 -10.99
CA GLN A 23 -6.61 20.17 -11.21
C GLN A 23 -6.05 18.76 -11.06
N LYS A 24 -4.84 18.49 -11.60
CA LYS A 24 -4.15 17.20 -11.43
C LYS A 24 -3.91 16.88 -9.96
N HIS A 25 -3.36 17.83 -9.20
CA HIS A 25 -3.09 17.63 -7.77
C HIS A 25 -4.37 17.33 -6.99
N ILE A 26 -5.46 18.07 -7.25
CA ILE A 26 -6.73 17.84 -6.55
C ILE A 26 -7.38 16.52 -6.97
N LEU A 27 -7.32 16.16 -8.25
CA LEU A 27 -7.80 14.87 -8.74
C LEU A 27 -7.06 13.71 -8.08
N PHE A 28 -5.73 13.73 -8.09
CA PHE A 28 -4.92 12.67 -7.48
C PHE A 28 -5.15 12.56 -5.97
N TYR A 29 -5.35 13.70 -5.29
CA TYR A 29 -5.75 13.69 -3.89
C TYR A 29 -7.09 12.96 -3.69
N LYS A 30 -8.10 13.28 -4.49
CA LYS A 30 -9.42 12.63 -4.41
C LYS A 30 -9.38 11.14 -4.75
N MET A 31 -8.60 10.75 -5.76
CA MET A 31 -8.36 9.35 -6.10
C MET A 31 -7.70 8.60 -4.94
N ARG A 32 -6.73 9.24 -4.27
CA ARG A 32 -6.06 8.65 -3.10
C ARG A 32 -6.99 8.48 -1.90
N GLU A 33 -7.83 9.48 -1.60
CA GLU A 33 -8.87 9.37 -0.56
C GLU A 33 -9.79 8.17 -0.82
N GLU A 34 -10.21 7.98 -2.08
CA GLU A 34 -11.07 6.86 -2.45
C GLU A 34 -10.36 5.50 -2.36
N GLN A 35 -9.07 5.41 -2.70
CA GLN A 35 -8.26 4.20 -2.47
C GLN A 35 -8.20 3.85 -0.98
N LEU A 36 -7.92 4.83 -0.12
CA LEU A 36 -7.84 4.65 1.33
C LEU A 36 -9.19 4.23 1.89
N ARG A 37 -10.30 4.87 1.50
CA ARG A 37 -11.66 4.49 1.90
C ARG A 37 -11.95 3.03 1.55
N ARG A 38 -11.70 2.62 0.30
CA ARG A 38 -11.88 1.23 -0.15
C ARG A 38 -10.99 0.24 0.59
N TRP A 39 -9.76 0.63 0.90
CA TRP A 39 -8.84 -0.20 1.68
C TRP A 39 -9.34 -0.37 3.12
N HIS A 40 -9.67 0.72 3.81
CA HIS A 40 -10.25 0.67 5.16
C HIS A 40 -11.54 -0.17 5.22
N GLU A 41 -12.40 -0.10 4.21
CA GLU A 41 -13.61 -0.93 4.14
C GLU A 41 -13.30 -2.42 3.96
N ARG A 42 -12.27 -2.77 3.17
CA ARG A 42 -11.81 -4.15 3.04
C ARG A 42 -11.20 -4.66 4.35
N GLU A 43 -10.34 -3.88 5.00
CA GLU A 43 -9.76 -4.23 6.30
C GLU A 43 -10.84 -4.41 7.36
N ALA A 44 -11.82 -3.50 7.42
CA ALA A 44 -12.94 -3.61 8.36
C ALA A 44 -13.80 -4.85 8.09
N ARG A 45 -13.96 -5.26 6.82
CA ARG A 45 -14.65 -6.50 6.46
C ARG A 45 -13.86 -7.73 6.90
N ALA A 46 -12.56 -7.78 6.59
CA ALA A 46 -11.68 -8.87 6.99
C ALA A 46 -11.60 -9.01 8.52
N ALA A 47 -11.52 -7.91 9.26
CA ALA A 47 -11.53 -7.92 10.73
C ALA A 47 -12.85 -8.43 11.32
N ARG A 48 -13.99 -8.15 10.68
CA ARG A 48 -15.30 -8.71 11.09
C ARG A 48 -15.36 -10.21 10.83
N GLU A 49 -14.89 -10.66 9.67
CA GLU A 49 -14.81 -12.08 9.32
C GLU A 49 -13.85 -12.86 10.26
N GLU A 50 -12.73 -12.25 10.67
CA GLU A 50 -11.79 -12.85 11.63
C GLU A 50 -12.36 -12.89 13.06
N ALA A 51 -13.08 -11.85 13.48
CA ALA A 51 -13.74 -11.79 14.79
C ALA A 51 -14.87 -12.83 14.91
N GLU A 52 -15.58 -13.12 13.82
CA GLU A 52 -16.58 -14.17 13.76
C GLU A 52 -15.95 -15.59 13.79
N GLY A 53 -14.64 -15.72 13.53
CA GLY A 53 -13.91 -16.99 13.49
C GLY A 53 -13.04 -17.36 14.72
N GLY A 54 -13.05 -16.60 15.82
CA GLY A 54 -11.98 -16.69 16.85
C GLY A 54 -12.38 -17.10 18.29
N VAL A 55 -12.33 -18.40 18.63
CA VAL A 55 -12.43 -18.91 20.03
C VAL A 55 -11.07 -19.34 20.64
N LEU A 56 -9.96 -19.38 19.90
CA LEU A 56 -8.73 -20.11 20.34
C LEU A 56 -7.49 -19.26 20.65
N ARG A 57 -7.63 -18.07 21.26
CA ARG A 57 -6.46 -17.22 21.60
C ARG A 57 -6.28 -16.79 23.06
N ASN A 58 -6.96 -17.42 24.01
CA ASN A 58 -6.86 -17.02 25.43
C ASN A 58 -6.03 -17.92 26.37
N ILE A 59 -5.23 -18.88 25.87
CA ILE A 59 -4.48 -19.82 26.75
C ILE A 59 -3.03 -19.37 27.08
N ARG A 60 -2.50 -18.29 26.52
CA ARG A 60 -1.08 -17.90 26.72
C ARG A 60 -0.82 -16.79 27.74
N ARG A 61 -1.51 -16.78 28.89
CA ARG A 61 -1.18 -15.90 30.02
C ARG A 61 -1.07 -16.65 31.34
N ALA A 62 -0.17 -17.63 31.39
CA ALA A 62 0.24 -18.27 32.63
C ALA A 62 1.76 -18.47 32.63
N ASN A 63 2.50 -17.43 32.98
CA ASN A 63 3.84 -17.49 33.60
C ASN A 63 4.42 -16.07 33.72
N SER A 64 4.00 -15.32 34.74
CA SER A 64 4.68 -14.08 35.11
C SER A 64 5.95 -14.43 35.89
N LYS A 65 7.06 -14.62 35.19
CA LYS A 65 8.38 -14.56 35.83
C LYS A 65 8.59 -13.10 36.28
N HIS A 66 8.77 -12.90 37.58
CA HIS A 66 9.08 -11.59 38.14
C HIS A 66 10.53 -11.23 37.78
N ILE A 67 10.73 -10.08 37.14
CA ILE A 67 12.04 -9.56 36.74
C ILE A 67 12.42 -8.48 37.76
N GLN A 68 13.59 -8.64 38.40
CA GLN A 68 14.20 -7.62 39.24
C GLN A 68 15.27 -6.89 38.42
N TRP A 69 15.16 -5.57 38.34
CA TRP A 69 16.10 -4.72 37.62
C TRP A 69 17.26 -4.33 38.52
N LEU A 70 18.49 -4.48 38.01
CA LEU A 70 19.68 -3.89 38.62
C LEU A 70 19.66 -2.39 38.34
N HIS A 71 20.07 -1.57 39.31
CA HIS A 71 20.14 -0.12 39.17
C HIS A 71 21.61 0.33 39.26
N GLY A 72 21.97 1.33 38.47
CA GLY A 72 23.29 1.95 38.44
C GLY A 72 23.51 2.92 39.61
N ILE A 73 24.71 3.51 39.64
CA ILE A 73 25.12 4.51 40.65
C ILE A 73 24.32 5.82 40.58
N ASP A 74 23.67 6.06 39.45
CA ASP A 74 22.78 7.17 39.15
C ASP A 74 21.32 6.90 39.58
N GLY A 75 21.02 5.68 40.05
CA GLY A 75 19.66 5.26 40.41
C GLY A 75 18.79 4.86 39.23
N GLU A 76 19.33 4.86 38.00
CA GLU A 76 18.65 4.41 36.78
C GLU A 76 18.88 2.91 36.56
N VAL A 77 18.09 2.27 35.69
CA VAL A 77 18.27 0.85 35.36
C VAL A 77 19.65 0.61 34.76
N TRP A 78 20.41 -0.34 35.32
CA TRP A 78 21.74 -0.69 34.86
C TRP A 78 21.66 -1.36 33.48
N VAL A 79 22.26 -0.71 32.49
CA VAL A 79 22.37 -1.21 31.12
C VAL A 79 23.85 -1.48 30.83
N TRP A 80 24.14 -2.73 30.46
CA TRP A 80 25.44 -3.10 29.91
C TRP A 80 25.28 -3.44 28.44
N ILE A 81 26.07 -2.77 27.61
CA ILE A 81 26.09 -2.97 26.15
C ILE A 81 27.32 -3.82 25.85
N MET A 82 27.07 -5.05 25.40
CA MET A 82 28.14 -5.98 24.99
C MET A 82 29.06 -5.33 23.97
N GLY A 83 30.33 -5.16 24.33
CA GLY A 83 31.36 -4.65 23.43
C GLY A 83 31.59 -3.14 23.45
N GLU A 84 30.90 -2.40 24.32
CA GLU A 84 31.16 -0.97 24.56
C GLU A 84 31.86 -0.70 25.90
N ALA A 85 32.02 -1.70 26.77
CA ALA A 85 32.73 -1.53 28.03
C ALA A 85 34.27 -1.44 27.79
N PRO A 86 35.02 -0.69 28.62
CA PRO A 86 36.46 -0.46 28.44
C PRO A 86 37.32 -1.73 28.35
N ASP A 87 36.89 -2.81 29.00
CA ASP A 87 37.58 -4.10 29.03
C ASP A 87 36.92 -5.17 28.14
N ASP A 88 35.85 -4.82 27.41
CA ASP A 88 35.13 -5.76 26.56
C ASP A 88 35.78 -5.92 25.17
N LYS A 89 35.67 -7.13 24.62
CA LYS A 89 35.93 -7.38 23.20
C LYS A 89 34.81 -6.76 22.36
N PRO A 90 35.05 -6.42 21.08
CA PRO A 90 33.98 -5.93 20.21
C PRO A 90 32.82 -6.92 20.12
N TYR A 91 31.58 -6.40 19.97
CA TYR A 91 30.35 -7.19 19.95
C TYR A 91 30.41 -8.34 18.95
N GLU A 92 30.96 -8.11 17.76
CA GLU A 92 31.10 -9.11 16.71
C GLU A 92 31.90 -10.32 17.21
N GLN A 93 33.01 -10.06 17.90
CA GLN A 93 33.88 -11.10 18.44
C GLN A 93 33.24 -11.84 19.62
N ILE A 94 32.55 -11.12 20.52
CA ILE A 94 31.80 -11.74 21.63
C ILE A 94 30.70 -12.65 21.06
N SER A 95 29.95 -12.17 20.07
CA SER A 95 28.86 -12.93 19.45
C SER A 95 29.37 -14.19 18.74
N GLU A 96 30.50 -14.10 18.03
CA GLU A 96 31.14 -15.23 17.35
C GLU A 96 31.65 -16.28 18.34
N GLU A 97 32.29 -15.85 19.44
CA GLU A 97 32.74 -16.74 20.52
C GLU A 97 31.55 -17.45 21.18
N LEU A 98 30.44 -16.76 21.44
CA LEU A 98 29.22 -17.34 22.01
C LEU A 98 28.57 -18.37 21.06
N ILE A 99 28.55 -18.10 19.75
CA ILE A 99 28.04 -19.05 18.76
C ILE A 99 28.92 -20.30 18.71
N ALA A 100 30.25 -20.12 18.69
CA ALA A 100 31.20 -21.23 18.69
C ALA A 100 31.13 -22.06 19.98
N GLU A 101 30.95 -21.42 21.14
CA GLU A 101 30.74 -22.10 22.41
C GLU A 101 29.41 -22.87 22.44
N ARG A 102 28.31 -22.26 21.99
CA ARG A 102 27.01 -22.92 21.88
C ARG A 102 27.07 -24.16 20.98
N ALA A 103 27.72 -24.03 19.82
CA ALA A 103 27.93 -25.12 18.88
C ALA A 103 28.76 -26.27 19.48
N ARG A 104 29.89 -25.96 20.13
CA ARG A 104 30.73 -26.95 20.82
C ARG A 104 29.98 -27.65 21.95
N ARG A 105 29.27 -26.90 22.79
CA ARG A 105 28.52 -27.46 23.93
C ARG A 105 27.37 -28.35 23.48
N GLN A 106 26.73 -28.03 22.36
CA GLN A 106 25.70 -28.88 21.76
C GLN A 106 26.31 -30.15 21.14
N ALA A 107 27.38 -30.03 20.37
CA ALA A 107 28.10 -31.17 19.81
C ALA A 107 28.64 -32.12 20.89
N GLN A 108 29.13 -31.59 22.02
CA GLN A 108 29.56 -32.38 23.18
C GLN A 108 28.43 -33.18 23.81
N LYS A 109 27.21 -32.63 23.88
CA LYS A 109 26.05 -33.37 24.40
C LYS A 109 25.68 -34.52 23.47
N GLU A 110 25.60 -34.26 22.18
CA GLU A 110 25.32 -35.26 21.14
C GLU A 110 26.40 -36.37 21.14
N ALA A 111 27.68 -35.99 21.22
CA ALA A 111 28.80 -36.93 21.30
C ALA A 111 28.76 -37.80 22.57
N LYS A 112 28.40 -37.24 23.73
CA LYS A 112 28.23 -38.01 24.97
C LYS A 112 27.09 -39.02 24.88
N GLU A 113 25.98 -38.66 24.25
CA GLU A 113 24.87 -39.58 24.03
C GLU A 113 25.25 -40.71 23.07
N LEU A 114 25.91 -40.38 21.96
CA LEU A 114 26.44 -41.37 21.02
C LEU A 114 27.47 -42.30 21.67
N TRP A 115 28.34 -41.75 22.53
CA TRP A 115 29.30 -42.56 23.29
C TRP A 115 28.61 -43.56 24.21
N ARG A 116 27.59 -43.14 24.96
CA ARG A 116 26.82 -44.05 25.84
C ARG A 116 26.21 -45.21 25.07
N GLN A 117 25.67 -44.96 23.88
CA GLN A 117 25.10 -46.00 23.02
C GLN A 117 26.18 -46.96 22.54
N LYS A 118 27.31 -46.43 22.05
CA LYS A 118 28.43 -47.23 21.53
C LYS A 118 29.12 -48.06 22.62
N GLU A 119 29.27 -47.50 23.81
CA GLU A 119 29.84 -48.20 24.97
C GLU A 119 28.94 -49.38 25.40
N ALA A 120 27.62 -49.19 25.41
CA ALA A 120 26.67 -50.27 25.67
C ALA A 120 26.73 -51.37 24.59
N GLU A 121 26.87 -50.99 23.32
CA GLU A 121 27.02 -51.92 22.20
C GLU A 121 28.31 -52.75 22.34
N ILE A 122 29.45 -52.10 22.60
CA ILE A 122 30.74 -52.75 22.86
C ILE A 122 30.59 -53.73 24.03
N THR A 123 30.08 -53.26 25.17
CA THR A 123 29.90 -54.08 26.37
C THR A 123 29.04 -55.31 26.09
N LYS A 124 27.95 -55.16 25.32
CA LYS A 124 27.07 -56.26 24.93
C LYS A 124 27.81 -57.26 24.02
N LYS A 125 28.49 -56.77 22.98
CA LYS A 125 29.26 -57.59 22.04
C LYS A 125 30.31 -58.44 22.73
N PHE A 126 31.05 -57.87 23.68
CA PHE A 126 32.07 -58.60 24.44
C PHE A 126 31.46 -59.54 25.48
N ARG A 127 30.32 -59.19 26.10
CA ARG A 127 29.56 -60.09 26.98
C ARG A 127 29.07 -61.33 26.23
N ASP A 128 28.48 -61.15 25.05
CA ASP A 128 27.95 -62.23 24.22
C ASP A 128 29.09 -63.12 23.68
N ALA A 129 30.21 -62.51 23.25
CA ALA A 129 31.40 -63.24 22.83
C ALA A 129 31.99 -64.09 23.97
N MET A 130 32.07 -63.54 25.18
CA MET A 130 32.52 -64.28 26.37
C MET A 130 31.56 -65.41 26.76
N ALA A 131 30.25 -65.23 26.63
CA ALA A 131 29.26 -66.28 26.89
C ALA A 131 29.38 -67.44 25.88
N ASN A 132 29.55 -67.11 24.60
CA ASN A 132 29.77 -68.09 23.54
C ASN A 132 31.07 -68.87 23.74
N GLU A 133 32.15 -68.18 24.13
CA GLU A 133 33.43 -68.82 24.41
C GLU A 133 33.36 -69.73 25.64
N LYS A 134 32.68 -69.29 26.71
CA LYS A 134 32.40 -70.15 27.88
C LYS A 134 31.58 -71.38 27.53
N ALA A 135 30.58 -71.25 26.66
CA ALA A 135 29.79 -72.37 26.17
C ALA A 135 30.64 -73.35 25.35
N ARG A 136 31.57 -72.84 24.53
CA ARG A 136 32.54 -73.64 23.76
C ARG A 136 33.48 -74.42 24.69
N ILE A 137 34.10 -73.75 25.65
CA ILE A 137 34.99 -74.36 26.65
C ILE A 137 34.23 -75.39 27.50
N LEU A 138 32.98 -75.11 27.88
CA LEU A 138 32.15 -76.06 28.61
C LEU A 138 31.93 -77.31 27.76
N ALA A 139 31.51 -77.18 26.49
CA ALA A 139 31.31 -78.31 25.59
C ALA A 139 32.59 -79.15 25.34
N GLU A 140 33.76 -78.52 25.40
CA GLU A 140 35.07 -79.16 25.24
C GLU A 140 35.52 -79.88 26.54
N LYS A 141 35.25 -79.29 27.72
CA LYS A 141 35.53 -79.88 29.05
C LYS A 141 34.78 -81.18 29.33
N TRP A 142 33.64 -81.45 28.69
CA TRP A 142 32.94 -82.74 28.80
C TRP A 142 33.72 -83.93 28.19
N LYS A 143 34.90 -83.69 27.59
CA LYS A 143 35.68 -84.71 26.88
C LYS A 143 37.05 -85.07 27.49
N VAL A 144 37.51 -84.46 28.58
CA VAL A 144 38.94 -84.55 28.96
C VAL A 144 39.22 -84.72 30.48
N GLU A 145 40.25 -85.52 30.80
CA GLU A 145 40.66 -86.04 32.13
C GLU A 145 41.49 -85.03 32.98
N MET A 146 41.65 -85.32 34.28
CA MET A 146 41.99 -84.37 35.36
C MET A 146 43.33 -83.59 35.27
N GLU A 147 44.32 -84.02 34.48
CA GLU A 147 45.58 -83.26 34.29
C GLU A 147 45.38 -81.98 33.44
N ASP A 148 44.33 -81.93 32.62
CA ASP A 148 43.98 -80.78 31.80
C ASP A 148 43.34 -79.61 32.58
N ARG A 149 42.99 -79.80 33.86
CA ARG A 149 42.31 -78.74 34.63
C ARG A 149 43.20 -77.54 34.93
N LYS A 150 44.51 -77.76 35.18
CA LYS A 150 45.47 -76.66 35.41
C LYS A 150 45.79 -75.94 34.09
N ALA A 151 45.98 -76.69 33.00
CA ALA A 151 46.22 -76.14 31.66
C ALA A 151 44.99 -75.35 31.13
N ALA A 152 43.77 -75.86 31.34
CA ALA A 152 42.53 -75.20 30.96
C ALA A 152 42.31 -73.88 31.71
N LYS A 153 42.73 -73.78 32.98
CA LYS A 153 42.63 -72.53 33.74
C LYS A 153 43.58 -71.45 33.21
N VAL A 154 44.81 -71.82 32.88
CA VAL A 154 45.79 -70.90 32.28
C VAL A 154 45.34 -70.44 30.88
N LEU A 155 44.72 -71.33 30.10
CA LEU A 155 44.15 -70.99 28.79
C LEU A 155 42.93 -70.06 28.93
N GLU A 156 42.05 -70.31 29.90
CA GLU A 156 40.88 -69.47 30.21
C GLU A 156 41.29 -68.06 30.64
N GLU A 157 42.34 -67.92 31.46
CA GLU A 157 42.92 -66.64 31.87
C GLU A 157 43.54 -65.88 30.68
N ARG A 158 44.29 -66.57 29.81
CA ARG A 158 44.86 -65.97 28.58
C ARG A 158 43.78 -65.46 27.62
N ILE A 159 42.73 -66.25 27.42
CA ILE A 159 41.58 -65.87 26.58
C ILE A 159 40.89 -64.64 27.18
N HIS A 160 40.70 -64.62 28.50
CA HIS A 160 40.09 -63.48 29.20
C HIS A 160 40.90 -62.19 29.04
N GLU A 161 42.23 -62.25 29.16
CA GLU A 161 43.12 -61.11 28.94
C GLU A 161 43.10 -60.62 27.48
N GLU A 162 43.07 -61.53 26.51
CA GLU A 162 42.96 -61.16 25.10
C GLU A 162 41.63 -60.47 24.76
N PHE A 163 40.51 -60.94 25.34
CA PHE A 163 39.22 -60.29 25.18
C PHE A 163 39.20 -58.89 25.81
N LYS A 164 39.81 -58.70 26.99
CA LYS A 164 39.97 -57.38 27.61
C LYS A 164 40.79 -56.43 26.73
N ARG A 165 41.91 -56.91 26.18
CA ARG A 165 42.75 -56.09 25.29
C ARG A 165 41.97 -55.66 24.04
N LYS A 166 41.23 -56.58 23.42
CA LYS A 166 40.38 -56.29 22.26
C LYS A 166 39.22 -55.33 22.58
N GLU A 167 38.61 -55.45 23.75
CA GLU A 167 37.58 -54.54 24.24
C GLU A 167 38.11 -53.11 24.40
N GLU A 168 39.28 -52.96 25.01
CA GLU A 168 39.93 -51.65 25.16
C GLU A 168 40.35 -51.04 23.82
N GLU A 169 40.84 -51.84 22.87
CA GLU A 169 41.19 -51.39 21.51
C GLU A 169 39.96 -50.94 20.72
N GLU A 170 38.83 -51.64 20.82
CA GLU A 170 37.55 -51.22 20.23
C GLU A 170 37.02 -49.94 20.90
N ARG A 171 37.17 -49.82 22.24
CA ARG A 171 36.77 -48.62 22.98
C ARG A 171 37.60 -47.41 22.55
N LYS A 172 38.93 -47.56 22.43
CA LYS A 172 39.83 -46.50 21.93
C LYS A 172 39.50 -46.09 20.49
N ARG A 173 39.24 -47.06 19.60
CA ARG A 173 38.80 -46.76 18.22
C ARG A 173 37.45 -46.07 18.18
N GLY A 174 36.52 -46.51 19.03
CA GLY A 174 35.21 -45.91 19.16
C GLY A 174 35.28 -44.46 19.62
N GLU A 175 36.12 -44.18 20.62
CA GLU A 175 36.33 -42.86 21.21
C GLU A 175 36.95 -41.89 20.19
N MET A 176 37.97 -42.31 19.45
CA MET A 176 38.55 -41.49 18.37
C MET A 176 37.53 -41.13 17.29
N GLN A 177 36.64 -42.06 16.93
CA GLN A 177 35.59 -41.80 15.95
C GLN A 177 34.54 -40.80 16.46
N ILE A 178 34.10 -40.94 17.72
CA ILE A 178 33.17 -39.98 18.34
C ILE A 178 33.81 -38.60 18.46
N ARG A 179 35.10 -38.51 18.78
CA ARG A 179 35.83 -37.24 18.87
C ARG A 179 35.90 -36.52 17.53
N LEU A 180 36.21 -37.24 16.45
CA LEU A 180 36.20 -36.65 15.10
C LEU A 180 34.78 -36.19 14.72
N GLN A 181 33.76 -36.98 15.06
CA GLN A 181 32.37 -36.64 14.82
C GLN A 181 31.91 -35.41 15.62
N GLU A 182 32.35 -35.28 16.88
CA GLU A 182 32.12 -34.10 17.73
C GLU A 182 32.70 -32.83 17.07
N GLU A 183 33.94 -32.88 16.59
CA GLU A 183 34.58 -31.73 15.94
C GLU A 183 33.88 -31.32 14.64
N LEU A 184 33.50 -32.29 13.80
CA LEU A 184 32.74 -32.02 12.58
C LEU A 184 31.37 -31.44 12.89
N ARG A 185 30.66 -32.00 13.87
CA ARG A 185 29.33 -31.54 14.29
C ARG A 185 29.39 -30.14 14.89
N ALA A 186 30.42 -29.82 15.68
CA ALA A 186 30.62 -28.49 16.21
C ALA A 186 30.82 -27.45 15.10
N LYS A 187 31.58 -27.78 14.05
CA LYS A 187 31.78 -26.90 12.87
C LYS A 187 30.47 -26.68 12.10
N GLU A 188 29.70 -27.75 11.88
CA GLU A 188 28.41 -27.70 11.18
C GLU A 188 27.39 -26.82 11.94
N LEU A 189 27.28 -27.02 13.26
CA LEU A 189 26.38 -26.24 14.12
C LEU A 189 26.80 -24.77 14.18
N TYR A 190 28.11 -24.49 14.24
CA TYR A 190 28.64 -23.12 14.19
C TYR A 190 28.24 -22.42 12.88
N TRP A 191 28.44 -23.08 11.74
CA TRP A 191 28.09 -22.50 10.44
C TRP A 191 26.60 -22.23 10.31
N THR A 192 25.77 -23.19 10.73
CA THR A 192 24.30 -23.05 10.73
C THR A 192 23.85 -21.85 11.57
N LEU A 193 24.38 -21.72 12.79
CA LEU A 193 24.04 -20.61 13.69
C LEU A 193 24.52 -19.25 13.15
N LYS A 194 25.71 -19.19 12.56
CA LYS A 194 26.26 -17.98 11.95
C LYS A 194 25.43 -17.52 10.75
N GLN A 195 24.98 -18.47 9.92
CA GLN A 195 24.09 -18.18 8.79
C GLN A 195 22.73 -17.64 9.25
N ALA A 196 22.15 -18.21 10.30
CA ALA A 196 20.89 -17.72 10.88
C ALA A 196 21.02 -16.28 11.42
N GLN A 197 22.14 -15.94 12.06
CA GLN A 197 22.42 -14.58 12.53
C GLN A 197 22.52 -13.58 11.36
N GLN A 198 23.24 -13.95 10.30
CA GLN A 198 23.35 -13.11 9.10
C GLN A 198 22.00 -12.89 8.41
N GLN A 199 21.15 -13.92 8.34
CA GLN A 199 19.80 -13.79 7.81
C GLN A 199 18.92 -12.87 8.66
N SER A 200 19.03 -12.93 9.98
CA SER A 200 18.32 -11.99 10.88
C SER A 200 18.74 -10.54 10.63
N GLN A 201 20.05 -10.29 10.50
CA GLN A 201 20.57 -8.95 10.22
C GLN A 201 20.18 -8.44 8.82
N ALA A 202 20.11 -9.34 7.83
CA ALA A 202 19.62 -8.99 6.50
C ALA A 202 18.14 -8.61 6.53
N SER A 203 17.30 -9.42 7.20
CA SER A 203 15.87 -9.14 7.39
C SER A 203 15.64 -7.80 8.11
N GLU A 204 16.41 -7.49 9.16
CA GLU A 204 16.30 -6.21 9.86
C GLU A 204 16.64 -5.00 8.98
N LYS A 205 17.59 -5.15 8.05
CA LYS A 205 17.91 -4.09 7.08
C LYS A 205 16.78 -3.92 6.08
N GLU A 206 16.23 -5.01 5.55
CA GLU A 206 15.07 -4.99 4.65
C GLU A 206 13.85 -4.34 5.33
N ASP A 207 13.59 -4.67 6.59
CA ASP A 207 12.50 -4.06 7.38
C ASP A 207 12.72 -2.54 7.56
N ARG A 208 13.94 -2.11 7.87
CA ARG A 208 14.27 -0.67 7.96
C ARG A 208 14.10 0.06 6.63
N GLU A 209 14.54 -0.54 5.53
CA GLU A 209 14.37 0.03 4.19
C GLU A 209 12.89 0.15 3.83
N TRP A 210 12.09 -0.87 4.17
CA TRP A 210 10.64 -0.85 4.01
C TRP A 210 9.97 0.24 4.85
N GLU A 211 10.37 0.41 6.12
CA GLU A 211 9.88 1.48 6.99
C GLU A 211 10.23 2.87 6.44
N GLU A 212 11.45 3.07 5.95
CA GLU A 212 11.85 4.32 5.31
C GLU A 212 11.02 4.61 4.05
N GLN A 213 10.80 3.60 3.20
CA GLN A 213 9.97 3.71 2.02
C GLN A 213 8.52 4.05 2.39
N LEU A 214 7.97 3.42 3.44
CA LEU A 214 6.65 3.73 3.95
C LEU A 214 6.58 5.17 4.46
N ARG A 215 7.61 5.66 5.16
CA ARG A 215 7.70 7.04 5.63
C ARG A 215 7.74 8.02 4.46
N ARG A 216 8.55 7.76 3.43
CA ARG A 216 8.61 8.58 2.20
C ARG A 216 7.26 8.62 1.48
N SER A 217 6.59 7.48 1.38
CA SER A 217 5.27 7.37 0.76
C SER A 217 4.21 8.18 1.54
N LYS A 218 4.16 8.04 2.87
CA LYS A 218 3.27 8.82 3.74
C LYS A 218 3.54 10.33 3.64
N ALA A 219 4.80 10.74 3.61
CA ALA A 219 5.18 12.14 3.46
C ALA A 219 4.75 12.71 2.10
N ALA A 220 4.92 11.94 1.01
CA ALA A 220 4.46 12.34 -0.32
C ALA A 220 2.92 12.44 -0.41
N ASP A 221 2.19 11.52 0.24
CA ASP A 221 0.73 11.59 0.40
C ASP A 221 0.30 12.85 1.16
N GLU A 222 0.98 13.16 2.27
CA GLU A 222 0.71 14.36 3.09
C GLU A 222 1.03 15.66 2.35
N GLU A 223 2.12 15.70 1.57
CA GLU A 223 2.45 16.86 0.75
C GLU A 223 1.38 17.10 -0.32
N ARG A 224 0.92 16.04 -1.00
CA ARG A 224 -0.19 16.13 -1.97
C ARG A 224 -1.46 16.64 -1.32
N ARG A 225 -1.81 16.14 -0.12
CA ARG A 225 -2.95 16.63 0.68
C ARG A 225 -2.82 18.11 1.00
N ARG A 226 -1.65 18.54 1.47
CA ARG A 226 -1.39 19.94 1.83
C ARG A 226 -1.44 20.87 0.61
N LYS A 227 -0.97 20.43 -0.57
CA LYS A 227 -1.11 21.20 -1.82
C LYS A 227 -2.59 21.35 -2.21
N ALA A 228 -3.34 20.25 -2.24
CA ALA A 228 -4.77 20.28 -2.58
C ALA A 228 -5.61 21.11 -1.59
N GLN A 229 -5.31 21.03 -0.30
CA GLN A 229 -6.00 21.82 0.73
C GLN A 229 -5.69 23.32 0.61
N ARG A 230 -4.43 23.69 0.42
CA ARG A 230 -4.05 25.11 0.22
C ARG A 230 -4.73 25.72 -1.00
N ALA A 231 -4.72 25.02 -2.13
CA ALA A 231 -5.43 25.42 -3.35
C ALA A 231 -6.91 25.74 -3.06
N ARG A 232 -7.61 24.84 -2.37
CA ARG A 232 -9.02 25.02 -2.00
C ARG A 232 -9.25 26.18 -1.03
N ASP A 233 -8.44 26.30 0.00
CA ASP A 233 -8.60 27.33 1.03
C ASP A 233 -8.22 28.72 0.51
N GLU A 234 -7.25 28.80 -0.40
CA GLU A 234 -6.90 30.04 -1.10
C GLU A 234 -8.01 30.47 -2.05
N TYR A 235 -8.55 29.54 -2.85
CA TYR A 235 -9.69 29.82 -3.72
C TYR A 235 -10.91 30.27 -2.91
N ARG A 236 -11.26 29.54 -1.83
CA ARG A 236 -12.36 29.92 -0.92
C ARG A 236 -12.16 31.31 -0.34
N ARG A 237 -10.96 31.63 0.14
CA ARG A 237 -10.64 32.96 0.68
C ARG A 237 -10.79 34.05 -0.39
N HIS A 238 -10.40 33.77 -1.62
CA HIS A 238 -10.48 34.73 -2.70
C HIS A 238 -11.93 34.96 -3.15
N SER A 239 -12.68 33.89 -3.38
CA SER A 239 -14.11 33.94 -3.74
C SER A 239 -14.95 34.63 -2.65
N LEU A 240 -14.65 34.41 -1.36
CA LEU A 240 -15.32 35.14 -0.28
C LEU A 240 -15.07 36.65 -0.33
N ARG A 241 -13.85 37.09 -0.70
CA ARG A 241 -13.57 38.52 -0.89
C ARG A 241 -14.34 39.10 -2.08
N ALA A 242 -14.59 38.32 -3.12
CA ALA A 242 -15.39 38.70 -4.27
C ALA A 242 -16.85 38.95 -3.93
N ILE A 243 -17.44 38.02 -3.19
CA ILE A 243 -18.83 38.11 -2.73
C ILE A 243 -19.00 39.34 -1.84
N GLN A 244 -18.03 39.61 -0.94
CA GLN A 244 -18.02 40.80 -0.08
C GLN A 244 -17.87 42.13 -0.86
N LYS A 245 -17.20 42.11 -2.02
CA LYS A 245 -17.09 43.28 -2.91
C LYS A 245 -18.37 43.57 -3.70
N GLY A 246 -19.40 42.73 -3.57
CA GLY A 246 -20.68 42.89 -4.27
C GLY A 246 -20.65 42.50 -5.75
N THR A 247 -19.50 42.01 -6.25
CA THR A 247 -19.30 41.72 -7.67
C THR A 247 -20.05 40.45 -8.13
N VAL A 248 -20.35 39.51 -7.20
CA VAL A 248 -20.80 38.16 -7.57
C VAL A 248 -21.95 37.61 -6.71
N ALA A 249 -22.54 38.42 -5.84
CA ALA A 249 -23.51 38.00 -4.82
C ALA A 249 -24.81 37.37 -5.38
N GLY A 250 -25.13 37.58 -6.66
CA GLY A 250 -26.33 37.04 -7.32
C GLY A 250 -26.16 35.66 -7.98
N LEU A 251 -24.93 35.21 -8.29
CA LEU A 251 -24.70 34.04 -9.15
C LEU A 251 -24.42 32.74 -8.40
N SER A 252 -23.86 32.80 -7.18
CA SER A 252 -23.38 31.60 -6.45
C SER A 252 -24.18 31.20 -5.20
N ASN A 253 -25.01 32.10 -4.64
CA ASN A 253 -25.64 31.91 -3.33
C ASN A 253 -26.80 30.88 -3.31
N MET A 254 -27.50 30.64 -4.43
CA MET A 254 -28.66 29.72 -4.43
C MET A 254 -28.29 28.24 -4.33
N PHE A 255 -27.04 27.83 -4.63
CA PHE A 255 -26.68 26.42 -4.73
C PHE A 255 -25.75 25.91 -3.61
N GLN A 256 -25.02 26.81 -2.93
CA GLN A 256 -24.18 26.43 -1.78
C GLN A 256 -25.03 25.94 -0.58
N GLU A 257 -26.25 26.46 -0.43
CA GLU A 257 -27.16 26.08 0.66
C GLU A 257 -27.64 24.62 0.55
N ILE A 258 -27.81 24.10 -0.68
CA ILE A 258 -28.20 22.69 -0.95
C ILE A 258 -27.03 21.72 -0.68
N GLY A 259 -25.79 22.17 -0.82
CA GLY A 259 -24.60 21.36 -0.57
C GLY A 259 -24.35 21.06 0.91
N LEU A 260 -24.72 21.98 1.80
CA LEU A 260 -24.60 21.81 3.25
C LEU A 260 -25.63 20.81 3.81
N TYR A 261 -26.82 20.75 3.21
CA TYR A 261 -27.84 19.75 3.58
C TYR A 261 -27.40 18.30 3.29
N ASN A 262 -26.62 18.07 2.23
CA ASN A 262 -26.13 16.72 1.88
C ASN A 262 -24.96 16.22 2.74
N GLU A 263 -24.14 17.12 3.32
CA GLU A 263 -23.09 16.73 4.28
C GLU A 263 -23.66 16.37 5.66
N GLN A 264 -24.84 16.89 6.02
CA GLN A 264 -25.55 16.53 7.24
C GLN A 264 -26.27 15.17 7.13
N GLU A 265 -26.85 14.83 5.98
CA GLU A 265 -27.54 13.54 5.77
C GLU A 265 -26.59 12.33 5.81
N ALA A 266 -25.34 12.50 5.37
CA ALA A 266 -24.33 11.43 5.42
C ALA A 266 -23.89 11.05 6.85
N LYS A 267 -24.15 11.90 7.86
CA LYS A 267 -23.77 11.66 9.26
C LYS A 267 -24.90 11.11 10.14
N LEU A 268 -26.13 11.04 9.64
CA LEU A 268 -27.31 10.62 10.43
C LEU A 268 -27.88 9.24 10.07
N ASN A 269 -27.36 8.56 9.04
CA ASN A 269 -27.91 7.28 8.56
C ASN A 269 -27.16 6.03 9.06
N ASN A 270 -26.87 5.99 10.36
CA ASN A 270 -26.58 4.75 11.07
C ASN A 270 -27.61 4.61 12.19
N TYR A 271 -28.79 4.03 11.91
CA TYR A 271 -29.61 3.21 12.84
C TYR A 271 -30.94 2.78 12.16
N HIS A 272 -31.02 1.48 11.83
CA HIS A 272 -32.23 0.61 11.81
C HIS A 272 -33.33 0.77 10.71
N PRO A 273 -34.18 -0.27 10.49
CA PRO A 273 -34.42 -0.86 9.18
C PRO A 273 -35.77 -0.47 8.53
N SER A 274 -35.86 -0.79 7.23
CA SER A 274 -37.00 -0.67 6.30
C SER A 274 -38.41 -0.54 6.88
N PRO A 275 -39.28 0.26 6.21
CA PRO A 275 -40.27 -0.37 5.33
C PRO A 275 -40.42 0.29 3.96
N THR A 276 -40.90 -0.51 3.02
CA THR A 276 -41.20 -0.28 1.59
C THR A 276 -41.62 1.14 1.16
N PRO A 277 -41.16 1.64 -0.01
CA PRO A 277 -41.71 2.86 -0.58
C PRO A 277 -43.01 2.59 -1.37
N PRO A 278 -44.00 3.50 -1.36
CA PRO A 278 -45.16 3.44 -2.24
C PRO A 278 -44.73 3.76 -3.68
N LYS A 279 -45.24 2.99 -4.64
CA LYS A 279 -45.03 3.20 -6.08
C LYS A 279 -45.74 4.48 -6.52
N SER A 280 -44.98 5.54 -6.78
CA SER A 280 -45.44 6.73 -7.51
C SER A 280 -45.48 6.40 -9.00
N LEU A 281 -46.66 6.52 -9.60
CA LEU A 281 -46.89 6.43 -11.04
C LEU A 281 -46.42 7.74 -11.70
N LEU A 282 -45.21 7.75 -12.27
CA LEU A 282 -44.80 8.79 -13.21
C LEU A 282 -44.16 8.15 -14.45
N VAL A 283 -44.87 8.34 -15.56
CA VAL A 283 -44.56 8.22 -16.99
C VAL A 283 -43.12 7.76 -17.34
N PRO A 284 -42.95 6.68 -18.13
CA PRO A 284 -41.65 6.28 -18.63
C PRO A 284 -41.25 7.17 -19.81
N VAL A 285 -40.62 8.32 -19.52
CA VAL A 285 -39.68 8.90 -20.47
C VAL A 285 -38.55 7.89 -20.54
N ARG A 286 -38.33 7.26 -21.70
CA ARG A 286 -37.16 6.41 -21.92
C ARG A 286 -35.92 7.29 -21.74
N ALA A 287 -35.41 7.36 -20.51
CA ALA A 287 -34.13 7.97 -20.21
C ALA A 287 -33.10 7.17 -21.01
N TRP A 288 -32.52 7.81 -22.03
CA TRP A 288 -31.36 7.26 -22.70
C TRP A 288 -30.33 6.89 -21.62
N GLU A 289 -29.94 5.62 -21.56
CA GLU A 289 -28.87 5.20 -20.66
C GLU A 289 -27.57 5.80 -21.21
N ARG A 290 -27.23 6.98 -20.67
CA ARG A 290 -26.03 7.72 -21.06
C ARG A 290 -24.83 6.80 -20.84
N PRO A 291 -24.03 6.49 -21.89
CA PRO A 291 -22.83 5.70 -21.69
C PRO A 291 -21.87 6.44 -20.75
N LEU A 292 -21.05 5.67 -20.06
CA LEU A 292 -20.09 6.16 -19.08
C LEU A 292 -19.17 7.26 -19.64
N ARG A 293 -18.83 7.21 -20.92
CA ARG A 293 -18.12 8.29 -21.63
C ARG A 293 -18.75 8.50 -23.01
N PRO A 294 -18.57 9.68 -23.62
CA PRO A 294 -18.93 9.84 -25.02
C PRO A 294 -18.08 8.90 -25.88
N VAL A 295 -18.74 8.09 -26.70
CA VAL A 295 -18.09 7.09 -27.57
C VAL A 295 -18.03 7.51 -29.04
N SER A 296 -18.82 8.53 -29.42
CA SER A 296 -18.77 9.13 -30.75
C SER A 296 -19.34 10.55 -30.72
N ARG A 297 -19.01 11.32 -31.77
CA ARG A 297 -19.51 12.68 -31.98
C ARG A 297 -21.03 12.74 -32.05
N ASP A 298 -21.70 11.75 -32.64
CA ASP A 298 -23.16 11.69 -32.72
C ASP A 298 -23.82 11.61 -31.35
N VAL A 299 -23.23 10.85 -30.41
CA VAL A 299 -23.78 10.77 -29.04
C VAL A 299 -23.57 12.10 -28.31
N ILE A 300 -22.48 12.81 -28.58
CA ILE A 300 -22.23 14.16 -28.02
C ILE A 300 -23.23 15.16 -28.56
N ILE A 301 -23.50 15.15 -29.87
CA ILE A 301 -24.48 16.04 -30.49
C ILE A 301 -25.87 15.78 -29.90
N ARG A 302 -26.27 14.50 -29.77
CA ARG A 302 -27.54 14.14 -29.14
C ARG A 302 -27.62 14.59 -27.67
N TRP A 303 -26.58 14.33 -26.88
CA TRP A 303 -26.48 14.79 -25.50
C TRP A 303 -26.62 16.31 -25.39
N PHE A 304 -25.94 17.05 -26.27
CA PHE A 304 -26.01 18.50 -26.30
C PHE A 304 -27.44 18.96 -26.62
N LYS A 305 -28.06 18.43 -27.68
CA LYS A 305 -29.42 18.82 -28.10
C LYS A 305 -30.49 18.45 -27.08
N GLU A 306 -30.41 17.27 -26.46
CA GLU A 306 -31.43 16.79 -25.53
C GLU A 306 -31.28 17.35 -24.10
N GLU A 307 -30.05 17.58 -23.63
CA GLU A 307 -29.81 17.94 -22.23
C GLU A 307 -29.22 19.33 -22.01
N GLN A 308 -28.36 19.80 -22.92
CA GLN A 308 -27.62 21.06 -22.72
C GLN A 308 -28.34 22.25 -23.38
N LEU A 309 -28.96 22.03 -24.53
CA LEU A 309 -29.74 23.03 -25.24
C LEU A 309 -30.94 23.53 -24.40
N PRO A 310 -31.75 22.66 -23.73
CA PRO A 310 -32.80 23.13 -22.82
C PRO A 310 -32.27 23.95 -21.65
N ARG A 311 -31.03 23.70 -21.23
CA ARG A 311 -30.31 24.44 -20.19
C ARG A 311 -29.60 25.69 -20.72
N ARG A 312 -29.83 26.02 -21.99
CA ARG A 312 -29.28 27.19 -22.69
C ARG A 312 -27.74 27.22 -22.70
N ALA A 313 -27.09 26.07 -22.77
CA ALA A 313 -25.64 26.01 -22.94
C ALA A 313 -25.21 26.68 -24.25
N GLY A 314 -24.16 27.49 -24.19
CA GLY A 314 -23.62 28.21 -25.35
C GLY A 314 -24.39 29.47 -25.76
N PHE A 315 -25.48 29.84 -25.06
CA PHE A 315 -26.19 31.11 -25.32
C PHE A 315 -25.63 32.26 -24.49
N GLU A 316 -25.68 33.46 -25.05
CA GLU A 316 -25.35 34.67 -24.30
C GLU A 316 -26.48 35.03 -23.32
N ARG A 317 -26.11 35.64 -22.18
CA ARG A 317 -27.04 35.91 -21.07
C ARG A 317 -28.27 36.68 -21.55
N ASN A 318 -29.45 36.15 -21.24
CA ASN A 318 -30.75 36.75 -21.57
C ASN A 318 -31.00 36.99 -23.08
N THR A 319 -30.20 36.41 -23.98
CA THR A 319 -30.36 36.57 -25.43
C THR A 319 -30.59 35.23 -26.12
N LYS A 320 -31.07 35.29 -27.36
CA LYS A 320 -31.18 34.12 -28.24
C LYS A 320 -29.94 33.94 -29.14
N SER A 321 -28.95 34.82 -29.04
CA SER A 321 -27.69 34.70 -29.76
C SER A 321 -26.79 33.67 -29.08
N ILE A 322 -26.05 32.94 -29.92
CA ILE A 322 -24.96 32.08 -29.45
C ILE A 322 -23.85 32.99 -28.94
N ALA A 323 -23.31 32.64 -27.78
CA ALA A 323 -22.28 33.43 -27.15
C ALA A 323 -20.99 33.41 -27.98
N PRO A 324 -20.28 34.55 -28.09
CA PRO A 324 -19.09 34.64 -28.93
C PRO A 324 -18.00 33.66 -28.52
N TRP A 325 -17.89 33.34 -27.23
CA TRP A 325 -16.90 32.41 -26.68
C TRP A 325 -17.22 30.92 -26.92
N PHE A 326 -18.37 30.58 -27.50
CA PHE A 326 -18.78 29.18 -27.68
C PHE A 326 -18.39 28.65 -29.07
N HIS A 327 -17.61 27.58 -29.13
CA HIS A 327 -17.05 27.02 -30.37
C HIS A 327 -17.53 25.60 -30.69
N GLY A 328 -18.56 25.08 -30.02
CA GLY A 328 -19.05 23.74 -30.31
C GLY A 328 -17.98 22.65 -30.18
N ILE A 329 -17.95 21.68 -31.09
CA ILE A 329 -17.02 20.53 -31.03
C ILE A 329 -15.80 20.81 -31.90
N ILE A 330 -14.74 21.36 -31.30
CA ILE A 330 -13.42 21.59 -31.91
C ILE A 330 -12.31 20.89 -31.11
N SER A 331 -11.18 20.62 -31.77
CA SER A 331 -10.02 20.00 -31.13
C SER A 331 -9.30 20.97 -30.19
N ARG A 332 -8.32 20.44 -29.45
CA ARG A 332 -7.45 21.26 -28.60
C ARG A 332 -6.57 22.16 -29.47
N GLU A 333 -6.01 21.59 -30.53
CA GLU A 333 -5.10 22.23 -31.46
C GLU A 333 -5.80 23.40 -32.17
N ASP A 334 -7.03 23.18 -32.66
CA ASP A 334 -7.84 24.24 -33.29
C ASP A 334 -8.11 25.40 -32.32
N ALA A 335 -8.40 25.09 -31.05
CA ALA A 335 -8.61 26.10 -30.02
C ALA A 335 -7.34 26.90 -29.71
N GLU A 336 -6.18 26.24 -29.63
CA GLU A 336 -4.88 26.89 -29.44
C GLU A 336 -4.54 27.79 -30.63
N ASP A 337 -4.82 27.34 -31.86
CA ASP A 337 -4.59 28.12 -33.08
C ASP A 337 -5.45 29.38 -33.13
N LEU A 338 -6.74 29.29 -32.76
CA LEU A 338 -7.62 30.45 -32.64
C LEU A 338 -7.12 31.46 -31.60
N LEU A 339 -6.61 30.98 -30.47
CA LEU A 339 -6.11 31.80 -29.37
C LEU A 339 -4.68 32.32 -29.60
N SER A 340 -3.90 31.73 -30.51
CA SER A 340 -2.48 32.03 -30.72
C SER A 340 -2.21 33.49 -31.08
N THR A 341 -3.14 34.11 -31.82
CA THR A 341 -3.06 35.51 -32.27
C THR A 341 -3.66 36.52 -31.30
N MET A 342 -4.29 36.04 -30.21
CA MET A 342 -4.96 36.86 -29.22
C MET A 342 -4.03 37.27 -28.07
N THR A 343 -4.47 38.26 -27.31
CA THR A 343 -3.78 38.72 -26.10
C THR A 343 -4.06 37.78 -24.92
N GLU A 344 -3.20 37.84 -23.90
CA GLU A 344 -3.46 37.20 -22.61
C GLU A 344 -4.86 37.58 -22.08
N GLY A 345 -5.52 36.63 -21.42
CA GLY A 345 -6.90 36.81 -20.98
C GLY A 345 -7.96 36.42 -22.02
N ALA A 346 -7.56 36.12 -23.26
CA ALA A 346 -8.47 35.60 -24.27
C ALA A 346 -8.85 34.14 -23.99
N PHE A 347 -10.11 33.78 -24.26
CA PHE A 347 -10.62 32.45 -23.95
C PHE A 347 -11.72 32.00 -24.91
N LEU A 348 -11.95 30.69 -24.96
CA LEU A 348 -13.11 30.07 -25.60
C LEU A 348 -13.54 28.81 -24.86
N VAL A 349 -14.76 28.35 -25.11
CA VAL A 349 -15.33 27.11 -24.59
C VAL A 349 -15.68 26.19 -25.73
N ARG A 350 -15.16 24.97 -25.67
CA ARG A 350 -15.43 23.87 -26.61
C ARG A 350 -16.11 22.72 -25.88
N VAL A 351 -16.98 21.99 -26.58
CA VAL A 351 -17.56 20.73 -26.11
C VAL A 351 -16.48 19.66 -26.13
N SER A 352 -16.32 18.93 -25.02
CA SER A 352 -15.29 17.90 -24.94
C SER A 352 -15.77 16.61 -25.61
N GLU A 353 -14.88 15.97 -26.36
CA GLU A 353 -15.16 14.67 -26.96
C GLU A 353 -14.88 13.48 -26.02
N LYS A 354 -14.22 13.74 -24.89
CA LYS A 354 -13.77 12.70 -23.94
C LYS A 354 -14.63 12.62 -22.68
N ILE A 355 -15.37 13.69 -22.37
CA ILE A 355 -16.22 13.79 -21.18
C ILE A 355 -17.59 14.36 -21.53
N TRP A 356 -18.58 14.07 -20.70
CA TRP A 356 -19.89 14.74 -20.72
C TRP A 356 -19.76 16.16 -20.14
N GLY A 357 -19.25 17.07 -20.94
CA GLY A 357 -18.91 18.42 -20.50
C GLY A 357 -18.17 19.23 -21.53
N TYR A 358 -17.46 20.24 -21.04
CA TYR A 358 -16.79 21.25 -21.86
C TYR A 358 -15.33 21.39 -21.44
N THR A 359 -14.53 21.97 -22.32
CA THR A 359 -13.17 22.41 -22.01
C THR A 359 -13.09 23.91 -22.27
N LEU A 360 -12.72 24.69 -21.25
CA LEU A 360 -12.38 26.10 -21.42
C LEU A 360 -10.90 26.19 -21.79
N SER A 361 -10.61 26.79 -22.94
CA SER A 361 -9.24 27.05 -23.40
C SER A 361 -8.90 28.52 -23.21
N TYR A 362 -7.75 28.79 -22.61
CA TYR A 362 -7.35 30.12 -22.13
C TYR A 362 -5.94 30.47 -22.64
N ARG A 363 -5.78 31.69 -23.15
CA ARG A 363 -4.49 32.25 -23.55
C ARG A 363 -3.79 32.87 -22.33
N GLN A 364 -2.69 32.24 -21.90
CA GLN A 364 -1.79 32.78 -20.89
C GLN A 364 -0.63 33.55 -21.56
N GLN A 365 0.18 34.31 -20.82
CA GLN A 365 1.38 34.97 -21.36
C GLN A 365 2.27 34.05 -22.24
N HIS A 366 2.56 32.82 -21.78
CA HIS A 366 3.45 31.87 -22.48
C HIS A 366 2.79 30.49 -22.65
N GLY A 367 1.93 30.38 -23.67
CA GLY A 367 1.19 29.16 -24.01
C GLY A 367 -0.29 29.25 -23.67
N PHE A 368 -0.88 28.09 -23.39
CA PHE A 368 -2.32 27.91 -23.20
C PHE A 368 -2.61 27.07 -21.97
N LYS A 369 -3.75 27.34 -21.34
CA LYS A 369 -4.29 26.55 -20.23
C LYS A 369 -5.65 26.03 -20.63
N HIS A 370 -5.95 24.79 -20.23
CA HIS A 370 -7.25 24.18 -20.45
C HIS A 370 -7.86 23.79 -19.10
N PHE A 371 -9.15 24.00 -18.97
CA PHE A 371 -9.91 23.70 -17.77
C PHE A 371 -11.12 22.86 -18.14
N LEU A 372 -11.18 21.64 -17.62
CA LEU A 372 -12.36 20.79 -17.79
C LEU A 372 -13.52 21.30 -16.97
N VAL A 373 -14.69 21.42 -17.60
CA VAL A 373 -15.97 21.79 -16.99
C VAL A 373 -16.85 20.55 -16.96
N ASP A 374 -17.22 20.10 -15.75
CA ASP A 374 -18.14 19.00 -15.55
C ASP A 374 -19.58 19.48 -15.80
N ALA A 375 -20.29 18.86 -16.74
CA ALA A 375 -21.71 19.10 -17.02
C ALA A 375 -22.54 17.81 -16.91
N SER A 376 -22.01 16.79 -16.21
CA SER A 376 -22.68 15.50 -16.09
C SER A 376 -23.94 15.50 -15.21
N GLY A 377 -24.13 16.53 -14.37
CA GLY A 377 -25.33 16.73 -13.56
C GLY A 377 -26.00 18.08 -13.83
N ASP A 378 -26.82 18.54 -12.88
CA ASP A 378 -27.68 19.73 -13.03
C ASP A 378 -26.95 21.06 -12.79
N PHE A 379 -25.62 21.03 -12.74
CA PHE A 379 -24.76 22.21 -12.53
C PHE A 379 -23.52 22.15 -13.42
N TYR A 380 -22.81 23.27 -13.49
CA TYR A 380 -21.52 23.42 -14.17
C TYR A 380 -20.46 23.81 -13.15
N SER A 381 -19.28 23.19 -13.22
CA SER A 381 -18.15 23.53 -12.34
C SER A 381 -16.84 23.08 -12.98
N PHE A 382 -15.74 23.77 -12.67
CA PHE A 382 -14.42 23.27 -13.06
C PHE A 382 -14.06 22.02 -12.28
N LEU A 383 -13.55 21.01 -12.98
CA LEU A 383 -13.18 19.74 -12.38
C LEU A 383 -12.14 19.94 -11.29
N GLY A 384 -12.50 19.64 -10.04
CA GLY A 384 -11.58 19.58 -8.91
C GLY A 384 -11.10 20.94 -8.37
N VAL A 385 -11.18 22.03 -9.14
CA VAL A 385 -10.67 23.35 -8.73
C VAL A 385 -11.76 24.26 -8.17
N ASP A 386 -12.95 24.28 -8.76
CA ASP A 386 -14.03 25.17 -8.33
C ASP A 386 -15.03 24.45 -7.42
N PRO A 387 -15.15 24.80 -6.12
CA PRO A 387 -16.24 24.36 -5.27
C PRO A 387 -17.59 25.00 -5.66
N ASN A 388 -17.59 26.09 -6.43
CA ASN A 388 -18.81 26.75 -6.84
C ASN A 388 -19.46 25.99 -7.99
N ARG A 389 -20.77 25.79 -7.84
CA ARG A 389 -21.62 25.15 -8.82
C ARG A 389 -22.48 26.22 -9.45
N HIS A 390 -22.43 26.31 -10.76
CA HIS A 390 -23.15 27.31 -11.54
C HIS A 390 -24.37 26.66 -12.19
N ALA A 391 -25.51 27.36 -12.21
CA ALA A 391 -26.74 26.82 -12.77
C ALA A 391 -26.67 26.69 -14.31
N THR A 392 -26.06 27.68 -14.96
CA THR A 392 -25.82 27.70 -16.41
C THR A 392 -24.34 27.81 -16.74
N LEU A 393 -23.96 27.36 -17.94
CA LEU A 393 -22.59 27.52 -18.44
C LEU A 393 -22.21 29.00 -18.54
N THR A 394 -23.16 29.86 -18.89
CA THR A 394 -22.97 31.30 -18.97
C THR A 394 -22.73 31.93 -17.60
N ASP A 395 -23.38 31.43 -16.54
CA ASP A 395 -23.10 31.87 -15.17
C ASP A 395 -21.66 31.53 -14.75
N LEU A 396 -21.16 30.35 -15.10
CA LEU A 396 -19.76 29.97 -14.85
C LEU A 396 -18.80 30.93 -15.55
N ILE A 397 -19.04 31.24 -16.83
CA ILE A 397 -18.19 32.14 -17.59
C ILE A 397 -18.24 33.56 -17.01
N ASP A 398 -19.43 34.10 -16.76
CA ASP A 398 -19.58 35.45 -16.23
C ASP A 398 -18.99 35.60 -14.83
N PHE A 399 -19.12 34.56 -13.98
CA PHE A 399 -18.44 34.52 -12.68
C PHE A 399 -16.93 34.68 -12.84
N HIS A 400 -16.32 33.94 -13.78
CA HIS A 400 -14.88 33.95 -13.98
C HIS A 400 -14.34 35.09 -14.85
N LYS A 401 -15.20 36.01 -15.29
CA LYS A 401 -14.76 37.32 -15.83
C LYS A 401 -14.28 38.26 -14.72
N GLU A 402 -14.80 38.07 -13.52
CA GLU A 402 -14.49 38.90 -12.35
C GLU A 402 -13.67 38.12 -11.31
N GLU A 403 -13.77 36.79 -11.30
CA GLU A 403 -13.05 35.91 -10.39
C GLU A 403 -12.06 34.99 -11.07
N ILE A 404 -10.83 34.92 -10.54
CA ILE A 404 -9.80 34.06 -11.12
C ILE A 404 -10.18 32.58 -10.98
N ILE A 405 -9.82 31.78 -11.98
CA ILE A 405 -10.08 30.34 -11.97
C ILE A 405 -9.16 29.63 -10.97
N THR A 406 -7.86 29.93 -11.01
CA THR A 406 -6.89 29.43 -10.03
C THR A 406 -6.12 30.57 -9.38
N VAL A 407 -5.78 30.41 -8.10
CA VAL A 407 -5.00 31.41 -7.37
C VAL A 407 -3.54 31.44 -7.86
N SER A 408 -3.01 30.28 -8.22
CA SER A 408 -1.63 30.14 -8.69
C SER A 408 -1.42 30.76 -10.08
N GLY A 409 -2.43 30.67 -10.95
CA GLY A 409 -2.35 31.13 -12.33
C GLY A 409 -3.00 32.49 -12.61
N GLY A 410 -3.90 32.97 -11.74
CA GLY A 410 -4.51 34.29 -11.86
C GLY A 410 -5.40 34.45 -13.10
N GLU A 411 -5.93 33.36 -13.66
CA GLU A 411 -6.65 33.39 -14.93
C GLU A 411 -8.00 34.06 -14.77
N LEU A 412 -8.13 35.25 -15.35
CA LEU A 412 -9.38 36.00 -15.46
C LEU A 412 -9.87 35.95 -16.91
N LEU A 413 -11.14 35.65 -17.12
CA LEU A 413 -11.74 35.59 -18.45
C LEU A 413 -12.01 37.01 -18.97
N GLN A 414 -11.09 37.55 -19.77
CA GLN A 414 -11.18 38.95 -20.21
C GLN A 414 -11.86 39.10 -21.56
N LYS A 415 -11.38 38.37 -22.58
CA LYS A 415 -11.83 38.55 -23.96
C LYS A 415 -12.35 37.25 -24.56
N PRO A 416 -13.62 37.17 -25.00
CA PRO A 416 -14.08 36.00 -25.73
C PRO A 416 -13.39 35.95 -27.10
N CYS A 417 -12.81 34.81 -27.45
CA CYS A 417 -12.43 34.50 -28.81
C CYS A 417 -13.72 34.18 -29.58
N GLY A 418 -13.93 34.86 -30.70
CA GLY A 418 -15.09 34.66 -31.56
C GLY A 418 -14.82 33.65 -32.68
N GLN A 419 -15.85 33.42 -33.49
CA GLN A 419 -15.77 32.61 -34.71
C GLN A 419 -14.87 33.27 -35.74
N ARG A 420 -14.05 32.46 -36.44
CA ARG A 420 -13.13 32.94 -37.49
C ARG A 420 -13.68 32.67 -38.90
N ASP A 421 -14.31 31.53 -39.10
CA ASP A 421 -14.78 31.07 -40.40
C ASP A 421 -16.23 31.46 -40.67
N ASN A 422 -16.62 31.46 -41.95
CA ASN A 422 -18.00 31.76 -42.36
C ASN A 422 -19.02 30.74 -41.83
N THR A 423 -18.60 29.48 -41.71
CA THR A 423 -19.40 28.43 -41.07
C THR A 423 -19.03 28.40 -39.59
N PRO A 424 -19.96 28.69 -38.67
CA PRO A 424 -19.64 28.66 -37.24
C PRO A 424 -19.27 27.26 -36.76
N ASP A 425 -18.30 27.18 -35.86
CA ASP A 425 -17.81 25.92 -35.27
C ASP A 425 -18.92 25.15 -34.55
N TYR A 426 -19.94 25.87 -34.08
CA TYR A 426 -21.10 25.31 -33.38
C TYR A 426 -22.26 24.88 -34.30
N HIS A 427 -22.14 24.98 -35.63
CA HIS A 427 -23.25 24.70 -36.57
C HIS A 427 -23.97 23.36 -36.26
N MET A 428 -23.21 22.27 -36.15
CA MET A 428 -23.72 20.92 -35.85
C MET A 428 -24.60 20.80 -34.60
N LEU A 429 -24.46 21.73 -33.66
CA LEU A 429 -25.14 21.70 -32.35
C LEU A 429 -26.44 22.49 -32.33
N PHE A 430 -26.56 23.54 -33.15
CA PHE A 430 -27.70 24.47 -33.13
C PHE A 430 -28.57 24.43 -34.40
N ASP A 431 -28.19 23.58 -35.37
CA ASP A 431 -29.01 23.28 -36.56
C ASP A 431 -30.34 22.60 -36.23
#